data_AF-A0AAC8XLH4-F1
#
_entry.id   AF-A0AAC8XLH4-F1
#
_cell.length_a   1.000
_cell.length_b   1.000
_cell.length_c   1.000
_cell.angle_alpha   90.00
_cell.angle_beta   90.00
_cell.angle_gamma   90.00
#
_symmetry.space_group_name_H-M   'P 1'
#
loop_
_entity.id
_entity.type
_entity.pdbx_description
1 polymer ?
#
loop_
_entity_poly.entity_id
_entity_poly.type
_entity_poly.pdbx_seq_one_letter_code
_entity_poly.pdbx_strand_id
1 'polypeptide(L)'
;MTQQQEKLSAFMDGEIEGNDIIDVIKQDEALQAKWQRYHVYRGAMRKEASVAPQLDITASVAAALENEPAIVAPKRSRWQSIPVIGSVVPFAKQSGQLAVAASVAVAVIFGVQYTNQDAPTEPFMTAPTIAPQGGLAPVSLEQTRTLPRNDMNEVLEKKRKINALIADHEQQIKLKQAQEDESEGDTSGPQRP
;
A
#
# COMPACT_ATOMS: atom_id res chain seq x y z
N MET A 1 27.13 -2.39 30.34
CA MET A 1 26.40 -3.03 29.22
C MET A 1 27.30 -4.08 28.60
N THR A 2 26.75 -5.21 28.14
CA THR A 2 27.57 -6.23 27.46
C THR A 2 27.69 -5.88 25.98
N GLN A 3 28.83 -6.20 25.34
CA GLN A 3 29.09 -5.88 23.93
C GLN A 3 27.99 -6.39 22.97
N GLN A 4 27.36 -7.53 23.28
CA GLN A 4 26.26 -8.08 22.49
C GLN A 4 24.99 -7.22 22.55
N GLN A 5 24.75 -6.51 23.65
CA GLN A 5 23.58 -5.63 23.77
C GLN A 5 23.74 -4.36 22.94
N GLU A 6 24.97 -3.87 22.82
CA GLU A 6 25.30 -2.75 21.94
C GLU A 6 25.12 -3.15 20.48
N LYS A 7 25.64 -4.33 20.09
CA LYS A 7 25.41 -4.91 18.74
C LYS A 7 23.92 -5.10 18.45
N LEU A 8 23.14 -5.57 19.42
CA LEU A 8 21.69 -5.69 19.28
C LEU A 8 21.03 -4.34 19.01
N SER A 9 21.41 -3.29 19.74
CA SER A 9 20.89 -1.94 19.55
C SER A 9 21.22 -1.40 18.16
N ALA A 10 22.49 -1.48 17.77
CA ALA A 10 22.95 -1.06 16.45
C ALA A 10 22.21 -1.81 15.33
N PHE A 11 21.92 -3.10 15.51
CA PHE A 11 21.14 -3.89 14.55
C PHE A 11 19.68 -3.42 14.46
N MET A 12 19.06 -3.09 15.59
CA MET A 12 17.68 -2.57 15.64
C MET A 12 17.52 -1.20 14.97
N ASP A 13 18.57 -0.38 15.05
CA ASP A 13 18.63 0.96 14.47
C ASP A 13 19.08 0.93 13.00
N GLY A 14 19.49 -0.24 12.48
CA GLY A 14 19.93 -0.43 11.09
C GLY A 14 21.36 0.03 10.82
N GLU A 15 22.16 0.26 11.87
CA GLU A 15 23.57 0.66 11.74
C GLU A 15 24.49 -0.52 11.39
N ILE A 16 24.07 -1.74 11.71
CA ILE A 16 24.75 -2.97 11.29
C ILE A 16 23.80 -3.86 10.50
N GLU A 17 24.31 -4.48 9.44
CA GLU A 17 23.59 -5.47 8.62
C GLU A 17 24.39 -6.77 8.59
N GLY A 18 23.73 -7.91 8.81
CA GLY A 18 24.39 -9.21 8.74
C GLY A 18 23.58 -10.33 9.39
N ASN A 19 23.73 -11.55 8.88
CA ASN A 19 23.05 -12.72 9.44
C ASN A 19 23.67 -13.19 10.76
N ASP A 20 24.93 -12.85 11.02
CA ASP A 20 25.69 -13.32 12.18
C ASP A 20 25.03 -12.89 13.51
N ILE A 21 24.52 -11.66 13.59
CA ILE A 21 23.82 -11.17 14.79
C ILE A 21 22.47 -11.87 14.97
N ILE A 22 21.80 -12.23 13.88
CA ILE A 22 20.52 -12.96 13.92
C ILE A 22 20.77 -14.36 14.51
N ASP A 23 21.82 -15.05 14.10
CA ASP A 23 22.16 -16.37 14.63
C ASP A 23 22.50 -16.32 16.12
N VAL A 24 23.18 -15.26 16.58
CA VAL A 24 23.45 -15.04 18.01
C VAL A 24 22.15 -14.79 18.79
N ILE A 25 21.24 -13.95 18.26
CA ILE A 25 19.94 -13.69 18.89
C ILE A 25 19.13 -14.98 18.99
N LYS A 26 19.11 -15.82 17.95
CA LYS A 26 18.36 -17.08 17.94
C LYS A 26 18.81 -18.09 19.01
N GLN A 27 20.07 -18.03 19.45
CA GLN A 27 20.64 -18.96 20.42
C GLN A 27 20.59 -18.45 21.87
N ASP A 28 20.36 -17.16 22.09
CA ASP A 28 20.38 -16.53 23.41
C ASP A 28 18.99 -15.98 23.79
N GLU A 29 18.34 -16.67 24.72
CA GLU A 29 17.01 -16.32 25.25
C GLU A 29 16.99 -14.94 25.95
N ALA A 30 18.08 -14.56 26.64
CA ALA A 30 18.16 -13.26 27.30
C ALA A 30 18.25 -12.11 26.28
N LEU A 31 18.91 -12.36 25.14
CA LEU A 31 18.98 -11.43 24.01
C LEU A 31 17.63 -11.31 23.29
N GLN A 32 16.90 -12.41 23.09
CA GLN A 32 15.53 -12.40 22.54
C GLN A 32 14.57 -11.61 23.42
N ALA A 33 14.57 -11.85 24.73
CA ALA A 33 13.75 -11.10 25.68
C ALA A 33 14.10 -9.60 25.66
N LYS A 34 15.37 -9.24 25.44
CA LYS A 34 15.79 -7.84 25.31
C LYS A 34 15.32 -7.22 23.98
N TRP A 35 15.45 -7.93 22.88
CA TRP A 35 14.92 -7.52 21.57
C TRP A 35 13.42 -7.21 21.63
N GLN A 36 12.63 -8.11 22.23
CA GLN A 36 11.20 -7.91 22.45
C GLN A 36 10.92 -6.64 23.24
N ARG A 37 11.58 -6.45 24.40
CA ARG A 37 11.40 -5.25 25.23
C ARG A 37 11.73 -3.96 24.49
N TYR A 38 12.78 -3.95 23.68
CA TYR A 38 13.16 -2.77 22.91
C TYR A 38 12.09 -2.40 21.87
N HIS A 39 11.51 -3.38 21.17
CA HIS A 39 10.40 -3.12 20.26
C HIS A 39 9.14 -2.62 20.97
N VAL A 40 8.83 -3.16 22.15
CA VAL A 40 7.72 -2.66 22.98
C VAL A 40 7.96 -1.21 23.42
N TYR A 41 9.15 -0.88 23.91
CA TYR A 41 9.49 0.49 24.29
C TYR A 41 9.44 1.44 23.09
N ARG A 42 9.96 1.03 21.94
CA ARG A 42 9.91 1.80 20.69
C ARG A 42 8.46 2.10 20.27
N GLY A 43 7.59 1.10 20.30
CA GLY A 43 6.16 1.27 19.99
C GLY A 43 5.44 2.16 21.00
N ALA A 44 5.76 2.03 22.29
CA ALA A 44 5.22 2.89 23.34
C ALA A 44 5.64 4.36 23.16
N MET A 45 6.92 4.63 22.87
CA MET A 45 7.43 5.99 22.62
C MET A 45 6.77 6.65 21.40
N ARG A 46 6.47 5.86 20.36
CA ARG A 46 5.76 6.34 19.16
C ARG A 46 4.25 6.47 19.35
N LYS A 47 3.72 6.10 20.53
CA LYS A 47 2.28 6.02 20.81
C LYS A 47 1.54 5.07 19.85
N GLU A 48 2.25 4.08 19.32
CA GLU A 48 1.73 3.02 18.43
C GLU A 48 1.22 1.81 19.25
N ALA A 49 1.54 1.75 20.54
CA ALA A 49 1.15 0.68 21.45
C ALA A 49 -0.33 0.77 21.87
N SER A 50 -1.24 0.57 20.91
CA SER A 50 -2.69 0.46 21.13
C SER A 50 -3.12 -0.96 21.51
N VAL A 51 -2.22 -1.94 21.34
CA VAL A 51 -2.48 -3.37 21.56
C VAL A 51 -1.88 -3.76 22.91
N ALA A 52 -2.69 -4.42 23.74
CA ALA A 52 -2.34 -4.86 25.08
C ALA A 52 -0.91 -5.48 25.11
N PRO A 53 0.03 -4.94 25.90
CA PRO A 53 1.40 -5.47 26.03
C PRO A 53 1.49 -6.95 26.44
N GLN A 54 0.37 -7.52 26.89
CA GLN A 54 0.24 -8.90 27.35
C GLN A 54 -0.24 -9.88 26.27
N LEU A 55 -0.61 -9.41 25.08
CA LEU A 55 -0.94 -10.30 23.95
C LEU A 55 0.34 -10.73 23.24
N ASP A 56 1.00 -11.75 23.77
CA ASP A 56 2.10 -12.42 23.08
C ASP A 56 1.55 -13.48 22.12
N ILE A 57 1.56 -13.16 20.83
CA ILE A 57 1.18 -14.08 19.74
C ILE A 57 2.40 -14.74 19.08
N THR A 58 3.62 -14.40 19.50
CA THR A 58 4.85 -14.78 18.80
C THR A 58 5.03 -16.30 18.74
N ALA A 59 4.74 -16.99 19.85
CA ALA A 59 4.80 -18.45 19.92
C ALA A 59 3.79 -19.13 18.99
N SER A 60 2.55 -18.62 18.94
CA SER A 60 1.50 -19.16 18.07
C SER A 60 1.86 -18.96 16.59
N VAL A 61 2.41 -17.81 16.24
CA VAL A 61 2.85 -17.51 14.86
C VAL A 61 4.05 -18.38 14.48
N ALA A 62 5.03 -18.54 15.37
CA ALA A 62 6.18 -19.41 15.12
C ALA A 62 5.75 -20.86 14.87
N ALA A 63 4.82 -21.38 15.67
CA ALA A 63 4.25 -22.72 15.48
C ALA A 63 3.45 -22.84 14.18
N ALA A 64 2.67 -21.82 13.81
CA ALA A 64 1.95 -21.81 12.53
C ALA A 64 2.93 -21.83 11.33
N LEU A 65 3.98 -21.01 11.37
CA LEU A 65 5.02 -20.93 10.33
C LEU A 65 5.80 -22.24 10.16
N GLU A 66 6.06 -22.99 11.24
CA GLU A 66 6.73 -24.30 11.14
C GLU A 66 5.86 -25.34 10.40
N ASN A 67 4.55 -25.18 10.45
CA ASN A 67 3.58 -26.04 9.76
C ASN A 67 3.27 -25.56 8.32
N GLU A 68 3.79 -24.41 7.90
CA GLU A 68 3.58 -23.91 6.53
C GLU A 68 4.50 -24.65 5.54
N PRO A 69 3.97 -25.14 4.40
CA PRO A 69 4.82 -25.65 3.34
C PRO A 69 5.70 -24.52 2.84
N ALA A 70 7.02 -24.73 2.77
CA ALA A 70 7.96 -23.73 2.31
C ALA A 70 7.67 -23.34 0.84
N ILE A 71 6.83 -22.33 0.64
CA ILE A 71 6.66 -21.66 -0.64
C ILE A 71 7.88 -20.77 -0.80
N VAL A 72 9.00 -21.39 -1.17
CA VAL A 72 10.19 -20.68 -1.62
C VAL A 72 9.70 -19.77 -2.73
N ALA A 73 9.85 -18.45 -2.53
CA ALA A 73 9.47 -17.39 -3.46
C ALA A 73 9.63 -17.83 -4.92
N PRO A 74 8.76 -17.39 -5.86
CA PRO A 74 8.82 -17.83 -7.25
C PRO A 74 10.26 -17.70 -7.74
N LYS A 75 10.95 -18.85 -7.88
CA LYS A 75 12.30 -18.88 -8.43
C LYS A 75 12.19 -18.13 -9.73
N ARG A 76 12.96 -17.04 -9.89
CA ARG A 76 13.00 -16.28 -11.14
C ARG A 76 13.08 -17.29 -12.25
N SER A 77 12.01 -17.34 -13.05
CA SER A 77 11.77 -18.42 -13.98
C SER A 77 13.01 -18.58 -14.86
N ARG A 78 13.59 -19.79 -14.93
CA ARG A 78 14.72 -20.11 -15.84
C ARG A 78 14.39 -19.91 -17.33
N TRP A 79 13.20 -19.41 -17.63
CA TRP A 79 12.74 -19.07 -18.97
C TRP A 79 13.48 -17.85 -19.54
N GLN A 80 14.16 -17.06 -18.69
CA GLN A 80 15.12 -16.05 -19.12
C GLN A 80 16.43 -16.62 -19.69
N SER A 81 16.73 -17.92 -19.53
CA SER A 81 17.98 -18.53 -20.00
C SER A 81 17.83 -19.43 -21.23
N ILE A 82 16.72 -19.31 -21.98
CA ILE A 82 16.59 -19.96 -23.30
C ILE A 82 16.96 -18.92 -24.37
N PRO A 83 18.15 -18.99 -24.99
CA PRO A 83 18.64 -17.98 -25.94
C PRO A 83 17.83 -17.91 -27.25
N VAL A 84 16.83 -18.77 -27.44
CA VAL A 84 16.04 -18.90 -28.68
C VAL A 84 14.72 -18.12 -28.63
N ILE A 85 14.27 -17.64 -27.45
CA ILE A 85 13.02 -16.87 -27.29
C ILE A 85 13.31 -15.35 -27.23
N GLY A 86 14.48 -14.92 -27.72
CA GLY A 86 14.88 -13.51 -27.73
C GLY A 86 14.27 -12.66 -28.86
N SER A 87 13.59 -13.26 -29.84
CA SER A 87 13.24 -12.54 -31.09
C SER A 87 11.77 -12.61 -31.53
N VAL A 88 10.87 -13.24 -30.76
CA VAL A 88 9.42 -13.27 -31.11
C VAL A 88 8.51 -12.59 -30.07
N VAL A 89 9.07 -11.79 -29.16
CA VAL A 89 8.34 -11.07 -28.11
C VAL A 89 8.02 -9.58 -28.44
N PRO A 90 7.65 -9.17 -29.66
CA PRO A 90 6.87 -7.93 -29.79
C PRO A 90 5.36 -8.20 -29.73
N PHE A 91 4.87 -9.38 -30.13
CA PHE A 91 3.42 -9.61 -30.26
C PHE A 91 2.72 -10.08 -28.97
N ALA A 92 3.44 -10.72 -28.05
CA ALA A 92 2.88 -11.21 -26.79
C ALA A 92 2.54 -10.10 -25.77
N LYS A 93 3.18 -8.92 -25.87
CA LYS A 93 2.82 -7.76 -25.04
C LYS A 93 1.48 -7.15 -25.44
N GLN A 94 1.09 -7.28 -26.71
CA GLN A 94 -0.14 -6.70 -27.24
C GLN A 94 -1.36 -7.62 -27.02
N SER A 95 -1.16 -8.94 -26.94
CA SER A 95 -2.23 -9.89 -26.56
C SER A 95 -2.60 -9.84 -25.07
N GLY A 96 -1.68 -9.44 -24.19
CA GLY A 96 -1.96 -9.26 -22.77
C GLY A 96 -3.04 -8.21 -22.49
N GLN A 97 -3.07 -7.11 -23.25
CA GLN A 97 -4.10 -6.08 -23.11
C GLN A 97 -5.48 -6.57 -23.57
N LEU A 98 -5.53 -7.40 -24.63
CA LEU A 98 -6.77 -8.01 -25.10
C LEU A 98 -7.34 -9.03 -24.10
N ALA A 99 -6.49 -9.81 -23.44
CA ALA A 99 -6.92 -10.79 -22.43
C ALA A 99 -7.58 -10.12 -21.21
N VAL A 100 -7.01 -9.01 -20.73
CA VAL A 100 -7.59 -8.23 -19.62
C VAL A 100 -8.93 -7.63 -20.03
N ALA A 101 -9.01 -7.01 -21.21
CA ALA A 101 -10.26 -6.42 -21.71
C ALA A 101 -11.37 -7.47 -21.93
N ALA A 102 -11.04 -8.63 -22.52
CA ALA A 102 -11.99 -9.72 -22.72
C ALA A 102 -12.50 -10.28 -21.38
N SER A 103 -11.62 -10.40 -20.37
CA SER A 103 -12.01 -10.88 -19.03
C SER A 103 -12.98 -9.92 -18.34
N VAL A 104 -12.75 -8.61 -18.44
CA VAL A 104 -13.66 -7.59 -17.88
C VAL A 104 -15.01 -7.59 -18.62
N ALA A 105 -15.01 -7.67 -19.95
CA ALA A 105 -16.24 -7.71 -20.73
C ALA A 105 -17.10 -8.94 -20.40
N VAL A 106 -16.48 -10.11 -20.26
CA VAL A 106 -17.14 -11.34 -19.81
C VAL A 106 -17.72 -11.15 -18.40
N ALA A 107 -16.95 -10.64 -17.44
CA ALA A 107 -17.41 -10.40 -16.07
C ALA A 107 -18.61 -9.45 -16.00
N VAL A 108 -18.64 -8.39 -16.82
CA VAL A 108 -19.76 -7.44 -16.88
C VAL A 108 -21.03 -8.10 -17.46
N ILE A 109 -20.90 -8.89 -18.53
CA ILE A 109 -22.05 -9.59 -19.14
C ILE A 109 -22.66 -10.60 -18.15
N PHE A 110 -21.83 -11.43 -17.51
CA PHE A 110 -22.31 -12.41 -16.54
C PHE A 110 -22.80 -11.76 -15.23
N GLY A 111 -22.17 -10.67 -14.78
CA GLY A 111 -22.56 -9.94 -13.58
C GLY A 111 -23.93 -9.26 -13.68
N VAL A 112 -24.27 -8.67 -14.84
CA VAL A 112 -25.58 -8.05 -15.07
C VAL A 112 -26.72 -9.07 -15.01
N GLN A 113 -26.49 -10.31 -15.46
CA GLN A 113 -27.51 -11.36 -15.43
C GLN A 113 -27.76 -11.89 -14.01
N TYR A 114 -26.73 -11.92 -13.16
CA TYR A 114 -26.88 -12.30 -11.74
C TYR A 114 -27.66 -11.24 -10.93
N THR A 115 -27.46 -9.95 -11.20
CA THR A 115 -28.16 -8.86 -10.51
C THR A 115 -29.63 -8.72 -10.93
N ASN A 116 -30.02 -9.26 -12.10
CA ASN A 116 -31.41 -9.26 -12.57
C ASN A 116 -32.14 -10.59 -12.29
N GLN A 117 -31.74 -11.34 -11.26
CA GLN A 117 -32.63 -12.37 -10.71
C GLN A 117 -33.71 -11.68 -9.87
N ASP A 118 -34.97 -11.92 -10.23
CA ASP A 118 -36.11 -11.51 -9.41
C ASP A 118 -35.92 -12.07 -7.99
N ALA A 119 -35.94 -11.17 -7.01
CA ALA A 119 -35.79 -11.55 -5.61
C ALA A 119 -36.89 -12.56 -5.21
N PRO A 120 -36.55 -13.67 -4.52
CA PRO A 120 -37.57 -14.57 -3.98
C PRO A 120 -38.49 -13.79 -3.05
N THR A 121 -39.80 -13.85 -3.32
CA THR A 121 -40.83 -13.19 -2.53
C THR A 121 -41.05 -13.96 -1.22
N GLU A 122 -40.14 -13.81 -0.27
CA GLU A 122 -40.30 -14.33 1.09
C GLU A 122 -41.09 -13.31 1.94
N PRO A 123 -42.18 -13.72 2.62
CA PRO A 123 -42.96 -12.82 3.47
C PRO A 123 -42.16 -12.40 4.71
N PHE A 124 -41.96 -11.09 4.86
CA PHE A 124 -41.31 -10.47 6.03
C PHE A 124 -42.13 -10.73 7.31
N MET A 125 -41.57 -11.50 8.24
CA MET A 125 -42.03 -11.56 9.63
C MET A 125 -41.31 -10.47 10.44
N THR A 126 -42.04 -9.50 10.96
CA THR A 126 -41.50 -8.43 11.82
C THR A 126 -41.23 -8.96 13.23
N ALA A 127 -39.95 -9.08 13.61
CA ALA A 127 -39.55 -9.27 15.00
C ALA A 127 -39.71 -7.95 15.79
N PRO A 128 -40.18 -7.98 17.06
CA PRO A 128 -40.35 -6.77 17.85
C PRO A 128 -39.01 -6.21 18.35
N THR A 129 -38.71 -4.95 18.01
CA THR A 129 -37.54 -4.21 18.50
C THR A 129 -37.79 -3.70 19.92
N ILE A 130 -37.07 -4.25 20.89
CA ILE A 130 -36.89 -3.62 22.21
C ILE A 130 -35.81 -2.55 22.05
N ALA A 131 -36.19 -1.28 22.21
CA ALA A 131 -35.26 -0.15 22.21
C ALA A 131 -34.76 0.15 23.64
N PRO A 132 -33.44 0.26 23.89
CA PRO A 132 -32.94 1.04 25.01
C PRO A 132 -32.73 2.49 24.57
N GLN A 133 -33.40 3.41 25.27
CA GLN A 133 -33.07 4.84 25.23
C GLN A 133 -31.62 5.04 25.69
N GLY A 134 -30.76 5.51 24.79
CA GLY A 134 -29.39 5.89 25.11
C GLY A 134 -28.75 6.48 23.87
N GLY A 135 -28.80 7.81 23.75
CA GLY A 135 -28.30 8.53 22.59
C GLY A 135 -26.81 8.33 22.38
N LEU A 136 -26.46 7.76 21.22
CA LEU A 136 -25.15 7.91 20.61
C LEU A 136 -25.41 8.35 19.17
N ALA A 137 -24.89 9.53 18.82
CA ALA A 137 -25.01 10.10 17.50
C ALA A 137 -24.49 9.10 16.44
N PRO A 138 -25.21 8.89 15.32
CA PRO A 138 -24.71 8.03 14.26
C PRO A 138 -23.43 8.63 13.71
N VAL A 139 -22.33 7.90 13.85
CA VAL A 139 -21.12 8.11 13.04
C VAL A 139 -21.50 7.86 11.59
N SER A 140 -21.17 8.82 10.72
CA SER A 140 -21.50 8.85 9.31
C SER A 140 -21.12 7.53 8.60
N LEU A 141 -22.09 6.63 8.48
CA LEU A 141 -22.08 5.65 7.40
C LEU A 141 -22.10 6.45 6.11
N GLU A 142 -21.07 6.26 5.28
CA GLU A 142 -20.97 6.88 3.96
C GLU A 142 -22.27 6.65 3.21
N GLN A 143 -23.02 7.73 3.14
CA GLN A 143 -24.24 7.84 2.39
C GLN A 143 -23.92 7.48 0.95
N THR A 144 -24.50 6.38 0.48
CA THR A 144 -24.73 6.09 -0.94
C THR A 144 -24.88 7.41 -1.69
N ARG A 145 -23.87 7.75 -2.51
CA ARG A 145 -23.98 8.88 -3.42
C ARG A 145 -25.09 8.56 -4.41
N THR A 146 -26.29 9.05 -4.11
CA THR A 146 -27.30 9.29 -5.13
C THR A 146 -26.67 10.25 -6.12
N LEU A 147 -26.37 9.78 -7.33
CA LEU A 147 -25.92 10.61 -8.44
C LEU A 147 -26.90 11.79 -8.58
N PRO A 148 -26.48 13.05 -8.35
CA PRO A 148 -27.32 14.17 -8.71
C PRO A 148 -27.34 14.26 -10.23
N ARG A 149 -28.55 14.40 -10.74
CA ARG A 149 -28.89 14.73 -12.12
C ARG A 149 -27.90 15.75 -12.69
N ASN A 150 -27.30 15.42 -13.84
CA ASN A 150 -26.34 16.23 -14.61
C ASN A 150 -26.54 17.75 -14.47
N ASP A 151 -25.82 18.38 -13.55
CA ASP A 151 -25.65 19.83 -13.54
C ASP A 151 -24.49 20.17 -14.47
N MET A 152 -24.79 20.19 -15.78
CA MET A 152 -23.83 20.51 -16.84
C MET A 152 -23.09 21.83 -16.57
N ASN A 153 -23.76 22.78 -15.93
CA ASN A 153 -23.18 24.05 -15.49
C ASN A 153 -22.09 23.87 -14.42
N GLU A 154 -22.31 23.00 -13.42
CA GLU A 154 -21.30 22.71 -12.39
C GLU A 154 -20.08 21.98 -12.98
N VAL A 155 -20.31 21.09 -13.96
CA VAL A 155 -19.23 20.41 -14.69
C VAL A 155 -18.41 21.41 -15.53
N LEU A 156 -19.07 22.38 -16.17
CA LEU A 156 -18.41 23.44 -16.92
C LEU A 156 -17.55 24.34 -16.02
N GLU A 157 -18.04 24.70 -14.84
CA GLU A 157 -17.27 25.46 -13.85
C GLU A 157 -16.07 24.68 -13.33
N LYS A 158 -16.25 23.39 -13.03
CA LYS A 158 -15.14 22.50 -12.64
C LYS A 158 -14.07 22.43 -13.73
N LYS A 159 -14.48 22.27 -15.00
CA LYS A 159 -13.55 22.29 -16.14
C LYS A 159 -12.80 23.61 -16.28
N ARG A 160 -13.47 24.75 -16.10
CA ARG A 160 -12.82 26.07 -16.11
C ARG A 160 -11.77 26.21 -15.00
N LYS A 161 -12.11 25.77 -13.78
CA LYS A 161 -11.18 25.79 -12.64
C LYS A 161 -9.95 24.90 -12.89
N ILE A 162 -10.16 23.69 -13.42
CA ILE A 162 -9.06 22.78 -13.76
C ILE A 162 -8.15 23.39 -14.84
N ASN A 163 -8.72 23.95 -15.90
CA ASN A 163 -7.92 24.58 -16.96
C ASN A 163 -7.12 25.78 -16.44
N ALA A 164 -7.69 26.59 -15.55
CA ALA A 164 -6.98 27.70 -14.93
C ALA A 164 -5.82 27.21 -14.03
N LEU A 165 -6.05 26.15 -13.25
CA LEU A 165 -5.02 25.54 -12.40
C LEU A 165 -3.85 24.98 -13.22
N ILE A 166 -4.15 24.31 -14.34
CA ILE A 166 -3.12 23.76 -15.24
C ILE A 166 -2.29 24.89 -15.84
N ALA A 167 -2.93 25.95 -16.33
CA ALA A 167 -2.23 27.09 -16.92
C ALA A 167 -1.33 27.81 -15.90
N ASP A 168 -1.80 27.98 -14.65
CA ASP A 168 -1.01 28.57 -13.57
C ASP A 168 0.20 27.70 -13.21
N HIS A 169 -0.01 26.38 -13.10
CA HIS A 169 1.07 25.43 -12.82
C HIS A 169 2.15 25.43 -13.93
N GLU A 170 1.75 25.53 -15.20
CA GLU A 170 2.72 25.67 -16.30
C GLU A 170 3.54 26.97 -16.20
N GLN A 171 2.95 28.08 -15.76
CA GLN A 171 3.68 29.32 -15.54
C GLN A 171 4.67 29.21 -14.38
N GLN A 172 4.27 28.57 -13.28
CA GLN A 172 5.17 28.33 -12.15
C GLN A 172 6.37 27.47 -12.55
N ILE A 173 6.15 26.42 -13.35
CA ILE A 173 7.25 25.60 -13.88
C ILE A 173 8.19 26.44 -14.75
N LYS A 174 7.66 27.27 -15.65
CA LYS A 174 8.49 28.12 -16.52
C LYS A 174 9.28 29.16 -15.75
N LEU A 175 8.69 29.78 -14.72
CA LEU A 175 9.40 30.71 -13.84
C LEU A 175 10.50 30.02 -13.06
N LYS A 176 10.22 28.82 -12.53
CA LYS A 176 11.22 28.02 -11.82
C LYS A 176 12.35 27.59 -12.74
N GLN A 177 12.04 27.16 -13.96
CA GLN A 177 13.03 26.79 -14.97
C GLN A 177 13.87 27.99 -15.40
N ALA A 178 13.26 29.16 -15.64
CA ALA A 178 14.00 30.38 -15.97
C ALA A 178 14.90 30.86 -14.81
N GLN A 179 14.46 30.69 -13.57
CA GLN A 179 15.26 31.00 -12.38
C GLN A 179 16.41 30.00 -12.18
N GLU A 180 16.19 28.72 -12.51
CA GLU A 180 17.25 27.70 -12.54
C GLU A 180 18.28 28.01 -13.65
N ASP A 181 17.83 28.39 -14.86
CA ASP A 181 18.69 28.80 -15.97
C ASP A 181 19.51 30.08 -15.66
N GLU A 182 18.92 31.07 -14.97
CA GLU A 182 19.64 32.26 -14.48
C GLU A 182 20.68 31.92 -13.40
N SER A 183 20.41 30.91 -12.56
CA SER A 183 21.35 30.46 -11.52
C SER A 183 22.52 29.64 -12.07
N GLU A 184 22.33 28.92 -13.19
CA GLU A 184 23.42 28.21 -13.87
C GLU A 184 24.30 29.15 -14.73
N GLY A 185 23.74 30.25 -15.25
CA GLY A 185 24.47 31.25 -16.03
C GLY A 185 25.52 32.06 -15.26
N ASP A 186 25.41 32.17 -13.93
CA ASP A 186 26.35 32.95 -13.09
C ASP A 186 27.57 32.15 -12.60
N THR A 187 27.68 30.85 -12.95
CA THR A 187 28.85 30.01 -12.58
C THR A 187 29.89 29.83 -13.68
N SER A 188 29.67 30.36 -14.89
CA SER A 188 30.63 30.32 -15.99
C SER A 188 31.28 31.70 -16.21
N GLY A 189 32.17 32.09 -15.28
CA GLY A 189 33.00 33.29 -15.41
C GLY A 189 33.97 33.22 -16.61
N PRO A 190 34.32 34.36 -17.25
CA PRO A 190 35.14 34.38 -18.44
C PRO A 190 36.61 34.05 -18.12
N GLN A 191 37.15 33.01 -18.77
CA GLN A 191 38.60 32.77 -18.85
C GLN A 191 39.24 33.91 -19.67
N ARG A 192 40.11 34.70 -19.03
CA ARG A 192 41.01 35.64 -19.72
C ARG A 192 42.25 34.91 -20.25
N PRO A 193 42.79 35.34 -21.41
CA PRO A 193 44.00 34.77 -22.03
C PRO A 193 45.28 35.04 -21.22
#